data_AF-A0A3C1PFJ0-F1
#
_entry.id   AF-A0A3C1PFJ0-F1
#
_cell.length_a   1.000
_cell.length_b   1.000
_cell.length_c   1.000
_cell.angle_alpha   90.00
_cell.angle_beta   90.00
_cell.angle_gamma   90.00
#
_symmetry.space_group_name_H-M   'P 1'
#
loop_
_entity.id
_entity.type
_entity.pdbx_description
1 polymer ?
#
loop_
_entity_poly.entity_id
_entity_poly.type
_entity_poly.pdbx_seq_one_letter_code
_entity_poly.pdbx_strand_id
1 'polypeptide(L)' 'MNQYSMMIQWSDEDQLFLVTIPEFADRVVMPCTHGKTREEAIRMLFAFVEYNGCKEIHNLQKT' A
#
# COMPACT_ATOMS: atom_id res chain seq x y z
N MET A 1 8.86 15.37 2.73
CA MET A 1 7.97 14.25 3.12
C MET A 1 7.06 13.98 1.94
N ASN A 2 7.07 12.75 1.43
CA ASN A 2 6.09 12.37 0.40
C ASN A 2 4.72 12.22 1.06
N GLN A 3 3.71 12.78 0.42
CA GLN A 3 2.32 12.57 0.81
C GLN A 3 1.78 11.42 -0.04
N TYR A 4 1.13 10.46 0.61
CA TYR A 4 0.46 9.35 -0.05
C TYR A 4 -1.01 9.40 0.31
N SER A 5 -1.87 9.10 -0.65
CA SER A 5 -3.29 8.86 -0.41
C SER A 5 -3.55 7.37 -0.28
N MET A 6 -4.65 7.00 0.37
CA MET A 6 -5.10 5.60 0.40
C MET A 6 -6.59 5.53 0.14
N MET A 7 -6.99 4.54 -0.64
CA MET A 7 -8.39 4.21 -0.88
C MET A 7 -8.73 2.92 -0.15
N ILE A 8 -9.74 2.95 0.72
CA ILE A 8 -10.24 1.77 1.44
C ILE A 8 -11.63 1.43 0.92
N GLN A 9 -11.81 0.21 0.44
CA GLN A 9 -13.08 -0.28 -0.08
C GLN A 9 -13.41 -1.64 0.53
N TRP A 10 -14.70 -1.91 0.69
CA TRP A 10 -15.16 -3.25 1.05
C TRP A 10 -15.36 -4.06 -0.24
N SER A 11 -14.85 -5.28 -0.27
CA SER A 11 -15.11 -6.27 -1.31
C SER A 11 -16.18 -7.23 -0.82
N ASP A 12 -17.35 -7.21 -1.44
CA ASP A 12 -18.41 -8.18 -1.15
C ASP A 12 -18.04 -9.60 -1.65
N GLU A 13 -17.22 -9.70 -2.69
CA GLU A 13 -16.76 -11.00 -3.23
C GLU A 13 -15.81 -11.70 -2.27
N ASP A 14 -14.84 -10.95 -1.71
CA ASP A 14 -13.81 -11.52 -0.83
C ASP A 14 -14.17 -11.43 0.65
N GLN A 15 -15.19 -10.63 1.01
CA GLN A 15 -15.53 -10.28 2.39
C GLN A 15 -14.33 -9.66 3.14
N LEU A 16 -13.62 -8.76 2.47
CA LEU A 16 -12.41 -8.10 2.96
C LEU A 16 -12.42 -6.60 2.71
N PHE A 17 -11.71 -5.86 3.54
CA PHE A 17 -11.31 -4.50 3.23
C PHE A 17 -10.09 -4.52 2.31
N LEU A 18 -10.24 -3.99 1.12
CA LEU A 18 -9.16 -3.74 0.17
C LEU A 18 -8.64 -2.33 0.35
N VAL A 19 -7.31 -2.18 0.36
CA VAL A 19 -6.65 -0.89 0.56
C VAL A 19 -5.61 -0.68 -0.53
N THR A 20 -5.72 0.41 -1.28
CA THR A 20 -4.86 0.70 -2.44
C THR A 20 -4.15 2.03 -2.27
N ILE A 21 -2.91 2.12 -2.73
CA ILE A 21 -2.12 3.37 -2.82
C ILE A 21 -1.93 3.73 -4.30
N PRO A 22 -2.72 4.66 -4.85
CA PRO A 22 -2.67 5.00 -6.27
C PRO A 22 -1.28 5.46 -6.74
N GLU A 23 -0.51 6.13 -5.89
CA GLU A 23 0.84 6.65 -6.21
C GLU A 23 1.88 5.55 -6.48
N PHE A 24 1.55 4.30 -6.15
CA PHE A 24 2.39 3.14 -6.39
C PHE A 24 2.00 2.35 -7.63
N ALA A 25 0.92 2.71 -8.34
CA ALA A 25 0.42 1.96 -9.49
C ALA A 25 1.45 1.76 -10.62
N ASP A 26 2.31 2.75 -10.85
CA ASP A 26 3.37 2.66 -11.86
C ASP A 26 4.68 2.06 -11.34
N ARG A 27 4.75 1.76 -10.03
CA ARG A 27 5.98 1.33 -9.33
C ARG A 27 5.95 -0.15 -8.94
N VAL A 28 4.76 -0.69 -8.70
CA VAL A 28 4.55 -2.08 -8.29
C VAL A 28 3.35 -2.66 -9.03
N VAL A 29 3.41 -3.95 -9.34
CA VAL A 29 2.35 -4.66 -10.09
C VAL A 29 1.03 -4.68 -9.31
N MET A 30 1.06 -4.63 -7.98
CA MET A 30 -0.11 -4.69 -7.13
C MET A 30 0.05 -3.74 -5.93
N PRO A 31 -0.33 -2.46 -6.07
CA PRO A 31 -0.20 -1.45 -5.02
C PRO A 31 -1.34 -1.53 -3.99
N CYS A 32 -1.80 -2.74 -3.65
CA CYS A 32 -2.91 -2.95 -2.74
C CYS A 32 -2.61 -4.01 -1.69
N THR A 33 -3.22 -3.84 -0.52
CA THR A 33 -3.25 -4.80 0.59
C THR A 33 -4.70 -5.11 0.94
N HIS A 34 -4.91 -6.06 1.84
CA HIS A 34 -6.24 -6.41 2.33
C HIS A 34 -6.24 -6.65 3.84
N GLY A 35 -7.40 -6.63 4.47
CA GLY A 35 -7.58 -7.03 5.87
C GLY A 35 -9.04 -7.36 6.17
N LYS A 36 -9.27 -8.15 7.23
CA LYS A 36 -10.63 -8.51 7.68
C LYS A 36 -11.30 -7.36 8.43
N THR A 37 -10.49 -6.47 9.02
CA THR A 37 -10.96 -5.21 9.60
C THR A 37 -10.26 -4.03 8.93
N ARG A 38 -10.84 -2.84 9.06
CA ARG A 38 -10.21 -1.61 8.58
C ARG A 38 -8.83 -1.40 9.20
N GLU A 39 -8.71 -1.63 10.50
CA GLU A 39 -7.47 -1.44 11.25
C GLU A 39 -6.38 -2.40 10.78
N GLU A 40 -6.72 -3.66 10.52
CA GLU A 40 -5.79 -4.65 9.97
C GLU A 40 -5.31 -4.21 8.59
N ALA A 41 -6.22 -3.84 7.70
CA ALA A 41 -5.89 -3.45 6.34
C ALA A 41 -4.99 -2.19 6.30
N ILE A 42 -5.28 -1.21 7.17
CA ILE A 42 -4.45 -0.01 7.35
C ILE A 42 -3.06 -0.37 7.89
N ARG A 43 -2.95 -1.26 8.89
CA ARG A 43 -1.65 -1.70 9.42
C ARG A 43 -0.79 -2.38 8.35
N MET A 44 -1.41 -3.24 7.54
CA MET A 44 -0.71 -3.89 6.42
C MET A 44 -0.26 -2.86 5.37
N LEU A 45 -1.08 -1.85 5.10
CA LEU A 45 -0.70 -0.74 4.22
C LEU A 45 0.53 0.03 4.74
N PHE A 46 0.58 0.35 6.04
CA PHE A 46 1.73 1.06 6.62
C PHE A 46 3.03 0.28 6.42
N ALA A 47 3.04 -1.02 6.70
CA ALA A 47 4.21 -1.86 6.47
C ALA A 47 4.60 -1.92 4.99
N PHE A 48 3.63 -1.92 4.08
CA PHE A 48 3.87 -1.86 2.64
C PHE A 48 4.56 -0.55 2.21
N VAL A 49 4.10 0.59 2.71
CA VAL A 49 4.71 1.90 2.42
C VAL A 49 6.13 1.98 2.96
N GLU A 50 6.36 1.51 4.17
CA GLU A 50 7.71 1.50 4.75
C GLU A 50 8.67 0.63 3.94
N TYR A 51 8.24 -0.58 3.58
CA TYR A 51 9.06 -1.50 2.81
C TYR A 51 9.41 -0.94 1.42
N ASN A 52 8.42 -0.44 0.69
CA ASN A 52 8.66 0.09 -0.65
C ASN A 52 9.34 1.47 -0.63
N GLY A 53 9.07 2.30 0.38
CA GLY A 53 9.80 3.55 0.61
C GLY A 53 11.30 3.31 0.88
N CYS A 54 11.63 2.31 1.70
CA CYS A 54 13.03 1.90 1.91
C CYS A 54 13.69 1.40 0.62
N LYS A 55 12.97 0.68 -0.23
CA LYS A 55 13.48 0.26 -1.55
C LYS A 55 13.75 1.44 -2.49
N GLU A 56 12.89 2.44 -2.52
CA GLU A 56 13.11 3.65 -3.32
C GLU A 56 14.37 4.38 -2.90
N ILE A 57 14.56 4.57 -1.59
CA ILE A 57 15.78 5.20 -1.04
C ILE A 57 17.03 4.39 -1.42
N HIS A 58 16.97 3.07 -1.33
CA HIS A 58 18.09 2.20 -1.71
C HIS A 58 18.41 2.24 -3.20
N ASN A 59 17.38 2.31 -4.07
CA ASN A 59 17.58 2.43 -5.51
C ASN A 59 18.18 3.79 -5.90
N LEU A 60 17.78 4.87 -5.22
CA LEU A 60 18.33 6.22 -5.44
C LEU A 60 19.80 6.34 -5.00
N GLN A 61 20.24 5.59 -3.99
CA GLN A 61 21.63 5.57 -3.54
C GLN A 61 22.58 4.78 -4.46
N LYS A 62 22.03 4.05 -5.45
CA LYS A 62 22.80 3.24 -6.41
C LYS A 62 22.93 3.89 -7.80
N THR A 63 22.35 5.06 -7.98
CA THR A 63 22.47 5.94 -9.16
C THR A 63 23.29 7.16 -8.81
#